data_AF-A0A8T3V5Z5-F1
#
_entry.id   AF-A0A8T3V5Z5-F1
#
_cell.length_a   1.000
_cell.length_b   1.000
_cell.length_c   1.000
_cell.angle_alpha   90.00
_cell.angle_beta   90.00
_cell.angle_gamma   90.00
#
_symmetry.space_group_name_H-M   'P 1'
#
loop_
_entity.id
_entity.type
_entity.pdbx_description
1 polymer ?
#
loop_
_entity_poly.entity_id
_entity_poly.type
_entity_poly.pdbx_seq_one_letter_code
_entity_poly.pdbx_strand_id
1 'polypeptide(L)' 'MTKEVPYYTIDDEGNSEVVTSNPEAYIDDNDLKDLLLELLGDDVSDEEIQKILDAASNEDMSEEEFDKLVDEFILKNKS' A
#
# COMPACT_ATOMS: atom_id res chain seq x y z
N MET A 1 2.91 24.26 7.89
CA MET A 1 1.61 23.59 8.09
C MET A 1 1.60 22.38 7.20
N THR A 2 2.03 21.25 7.73
CA THR A 2 1.84 19.94 7.11
C THR A 2 0.33 19.69 7.07
N LYS A 3 -0.24 19.54 5.88
CA LYS A 3 -1.63 19.10 5.74
C LYS A 3 -1.60 17.60 5.98
N GLU A 4 -2.04 17.14 7.13
CA GLU A 4 -2.22 15.72 7.40
C GLU A 4 -3.36 15.20 6.52
N VAL A 5 -3.08 14.18 5.72
CA VAL A 5 -4.09 13.49 4.93
C VAL A 5 -4.82 12.55 5.89
N PRO A 6 -6.16 12.63 6.00
CA PRO A 6 -6.91 11.73 6.86
C PRO A 6 -6.79 10.29 6.35
N TYR A 7 -6.48 9.37 7.25
CA TYR A 7 -6.45 7.93 6.98
C TYR A 7 -7.86 7.34 7.08
N TYR A 8 -8.16 6.39 6.19
CA TYR A 8 -9.43 5.68 6.12
C TYR A 8 -9.16 4.18 6.24
N THR A 9 -9.99 3.45 6.97
CA THR A 9 -10.04 1.99 6.90
C THR A 9 -11.32 1.57 6.21
N ILE A 10 -11.26 0.46 5.48
CA ILE A 10 -12.44 -0.15 4.87
C ILE A 10 -12.86 -1.31 5.76
N ASP A 11 -14.14 -1.35 6.15
CA ASP A 11 -14.70 -2.48 6.90
C ASP A 11 -14.98 -3.69 5.98
N ASP A 12 -15.31 -4.84 6.58
CA ASP A 12 -15.67 -6.07 5.84
C ASP A 12 -16.90 -5.90 4.92
N GLU A 13 -17.63 -4.80 5.05
CA GLU A 13 -18.81 -4.45 4.25
C GLU A 13 -18.49 -3.43 3.14
N GLY A 14 -17.23 -3.00 3.01
CA GLY A 14 -16.76 -2.07 1.97
C GLY A 14 -16.98 -0.59 2.29
N ASN A 15 -17.33 -0.22 3.52
CA ASN A 15 -17.52 1.17 3.91
C ASN A 15 -16.22 1.80 4.42
N SER A 16 -15.97 3.05 4.02
CA SER A 16 -14.82 3.82 4.49
C SER A 16 -15.13 4.55 5.80
N GLU A 17 -14.45 4.16 6.88
CA GLU A 17 -14.49 4.85 8.16
C GLU A 17 -13.24 5.74 8.35
N VAL A 18 -13.47 7.00 8.76
CA VAL A 18 -12.38 7.91 9.14
C VAL A 18 -11.92 7.52 10.54
N VAL A 19 -10.80 6.82 10.61
CA VAL A 19 -10.23 6.40 11.90
C VAL A 19 -9.46 7.58 12.48
N THR A 20 -10.13 8.37 13.32
CA THR A 20 -9.53 9.52 14.03
C THR A 20 -8.53 9.13 15.12
N SER A 21 -8.33 7.83 15.33
CA SER A 21 -7.37 7.26 16.26
C SER A 21 -7.00 5.87 15.77
N ASN A 22 -5.89 5.67 15.07
CA ASN A 22 -5.35 4.32 14.93
C ASN A 22 -3.89 4.22 15.38
N PRO A 23 -3.59 3.34 16.35
CA PRO A 23 -2.30 2.68 16.42
C PRO A 23 -2.12 1.87 15.12
N GLU A 24 -1.10 2.18 14.33
CA GLU A 24 -0.59 1.41 13.18
C GLU A 24 -1.67 0.79 12.27
N ALA A 25 -2.06 1.50 11.21
CA ALA A 25 -2.87 0.92 10.13
C ALA A 25 -2.18 -0.36 9.61
N TYR A 26 -2.87 -1.48 9.73
CA TYR A 26 -2.39 -2.80 9.34
C TYR A 26 -3.16 -3.25 8.10
N ILE A 27 -2.43 -3.61 7.06
CA ILE A 27 -2.94 -4.28 5.86
C ILE A 27 -2.28 -5.65 5.81
N ASP A 28 -3.05 -6.70 5.50
CA ASP A 28 -2.46 -8.01 5.30
C ASP A 28 -1.87 -8.15 3.88
N ASP A 29 -1.00 -9.15 3.68
CA ASP A 29 -0.30 -9.33 2.41
C ASP A 29 -1.24 -9.62 1.23
N ASN A 30 -2.39 -10.25 1.48
CA ASN A 30 -3.35 -10.58 0.42
C ASN A 30 -4.13 -9.34 -0.01
N ASP A 31 -4.60 -8.56 0.96
CA ASP A 31 -5.29 -7.29 0.73
C ASP A 31 -4.36 -6.28 0.05
N LEU A 32 -3.09 -6.24 0.45
CA LEU A 32 -2.08 -5.41 -0.20
C LEU A 32 -1.85 -5.87 -1.65
N LYS A 33 -1.76 -7.18 -1.91
CA LYS A 33 -1.65 -7.72 -3.26
C LYS A 33 -2.84 -7.33 -4.14
N ASP A 34 -4.06 -7.52 -3.65
CA ASP A 34 -5.28 -7.21 -4.38
C ASP A 34 -5.38 -5.70 -4.69
N LEU A 35 -5.02 -4.85 -3.73
CA LEU A 35 -4.94 -3.40 -3.93
C LEU A 35 -3.93 -3.01 -5.03
N LEU A 36 -2.75 -3.63 -5.04
CA LEU A 36 -1.72 -3.36 -6.05
C LEU A 36 -2.20 -3.81 -7.45
N LEU A 37 -2.85 -4.97 -7.54
CA LEU A 37 -3.46 -5.46 -8.78
C LEU A 37 -4.60 -4.55 -9.28
N GLU A 38 -5.44 -4.04 -8.37
CA GLU A 38 -6.51 -3.10 -8.75
C GLU A 38 -5.94 -1.76 -9.27
N LEU A 39 -4.89 -1.25 -8.62
CA LEU A 39 -4.29 0.05 -8.96
C LEU A 39 -3.49 0.03 -10.28
N LEU A 40 -2.87 -1.09 -10.61
CA LEU A 40 -1.93 -1.21 -11.72
C LEU A 40 -2.38 -2.15 -12.83
N GLY A 41 -3.39 -2.98 -12.58
CA GLY A 41 -3.93 -3.96 -13.51
C GLY A 41 -3.14 -5.28 -13.55
N ASP A 42 -3.63 -6.21 -14.38
CA ASP A 42 -3.09 -7.55 -14.55
C ASP A 42 -1.70 -7.60 -15.24
N ASP A 43 -1.19 -6.46 -15.72
CA ASP A 43 0.09 -6.38 -16.44
C ASP A 43 1.30 -6.40 -15.49
N VAL A 44 1.06 -6.30 -14.18
CA VAL A 44 2.09 -6.39 -13.15
C VAL A 44 2.48 -7.85 -12.91
N SER A 45 3.79 -8.13 -12.94
CA SER A 45 4.29 -9.47 -12.63
C SER A 45 4.21 -9.79 -11.12
N ASP A 46 3.92 -11.06 -10.79
CA ASP A 46 3.93 -11.55 -9.41
C ASP A 46 5.28 -11.27 -8.69
N GLU A 47 6.40 -11.24 -9.42
CA GLU A 47 7.72 -10.90 -8.86
C GLU A 47 7.77 -9.47 -8.33
N GLU A 48 7.17 -8.51 -9.04
CA GLU A 48 7.16 -7.12 -8.58
C GLU A 48 6.20 -6.91 -7.42
N ILE A 49 5.07 -7.61 -7.40
CA ILE A 49 4.14 -7.61 -6.25
C ILE A 49 4.84 -8.17 -5.02
N GLN A 50 5.50 -9.32 -5.14
CA GLN A 50 6.21 -9.94 -4.02
C GLN A 50 7.27 -9.00 -3.45
N LYS A 51 7.94 -8.23 -4.30
CA LYS A 51 8.92 -7.23 -3.86
C LYS A 51 8.33 -6.13 -2.99
N ILE A 52 7.09 -5.71 -3.25
CA ILE A 52 6.38 -4.74 -2.40
C ILE A 52 5.96 -5.38 -1.08
N LEU A 53 5.45 -6.61 -1.11
CA LEU A 53 5.08 -7.34 0.11
C LEU A 53 6.28 -7.57 1.03
N ASP A 54 7.40 -8.01 0.46
CA ASP A 54 8.65 -8.22 1.19
C ASP A 54 9.16 -6.89 1.81
N ALA A 55 8.98 -5.78 1.09
CA ALA A 55 9.33 -4.45 1.57
C ALA A 55 8.40 -3.98 2.69
N ALA A 56 7.09 -4.23 2.59
CA ALA A 56 6.10 -3.91 3.61
C ALA A 56 6.31 -4.71 4.90
N SER A 57 6.79 -5.95 4.79
CA SER A 57 7.15 -6.81 5.93
C SER A 57 8.54 -6.53 6.52
N ASN A 58 9.30 -5.61 5.95
CA ASN A 58 10.67 -5.34 6.38
C ASN A 58 10.71 -4.29 7.50
N GLU A 59 10.88 -4.74 8.75
CA GLU A 59 11.01 -3.86 9.93
C GLU A 59 12.25 -2.94 9.91
N ASP A 60 13.26 -3.25 9.09
CA ASP A 60 14.45 -2.41 8.93
C ASP A 60 14.28 -1.33 7.83
N MET A 61 13.19 -1.38 7.06
CA MET A 61 12.90 -0.39 6.01
C MET A 61 12.17 0.82 6.58
N SER A 62 12.63 2.02 6.23
CA SER A 62 11.92 3.24 6.60
C SER A 62 10.71 3.50 5.68
N GLU A 63 9.71 4.22 6.20
CA GLU A 63 8.56 4.68 5.43
C GLU A 63 8.96 5.42 4.14
N GLU A 64 9.99 6.28 4.20
CA GLU A 64 10.48 7.02 3.02
C GLU A 64 11.10 6.09 1.96
N GLU A 65 11.72 4.99 2.37
CA GLU A 65 12.26 3.98 1.45
C GLU A 65 11.15 3.15 0.83
N PHE A 66 10.15 2.79 1.61
CA PHE A 66 8.96 2.10 1.13
C PHE A 66 8.19 2.96 0.11
N ASP A 67 7.93 4.23 0.43
CA ASP A 67 7.28 5.18 -0.48
C ASP A 67 8.00 5.29 -1.82
N LYS A 68 9.34 5.43 -1.80
CA LYS A 68 10.14 5.48 -3.04
C LYS A 68 10.01 4.21 -3.86
N LEU A 69 9.95 3.05 -3.21
CA LEU A 69 9.81 1.76 -3.88
C LEU A 69 8.43 1.63 -4.55
N VAL A 70 7.37 2.02 -3.84
CA VAL A 70 6.00 2.06 -4.38
C VAL A 70 5.90 3.05 -5.54
N ASP A 71 6.46 4.26 -5.40
CA ASP A 71 6.48 5.28 -6.46
C ASP A 71 7.19 4.78 -7.73
N GLU A 72 8.39 4.18 -7.59
CA GLU A 72 9.14 3.64 -8.73
C GLU A 72 8.34 2.53 -9.43
N PHE A 73 7.70 1.68 -8.64
CA PHE A 73 6.88 0.58 -9.13
C PHE A 73 5.64 1.08 -9.89
N ILE A 74 4.91 2.05 -9.35
CA ILE A 74 3.77 2.68 -10.03
C ILE A 74 4.22 3.36 -11.32
N LEU A 75 5.34 4.08 -11.30
CA LEU A 75 5.87 4.77 -12.49
C LEU A 75 6.26 3.80 -13.62
N LYS A 76 6.77 2.61 -13.29
CA LYS A 76 7.09 1.59 -14.29
C LYS A 76 5.84 0.97 -14.91
N ASN A 77 4.79 0.77 -14.12
CA ASN A 77 3.60 0.04 -14.55
C ASN A 77 2.48 0.92 -15.11
N LYS A 78 2.53 2.26 -14.93
CA LYS A 78 1.54 3.22 -15.49
C LYS A 78 1.76 3.64 -16.96
N SER A 79 2.44 2.84 -17.78
CA SER A 79 2.65 3.18 -19.22
C SER A 79 1.54 2.69 -20.14
#